data_AF-A0A7S1F4Q4-F1
#
_entry.id   AF-A0A7S1F4Q4-F1
#
_cell.length_a   1.000
_cell.length_b   1.000
_cell.length_c   1.000
_cell.angle_alpha   90.00
_cell.angle_beta   90.00
_cell.angle_gamma   90.00
#
_symmetry.space_group_name_H-M   'P 1'
#
loop_
_entity.id
_entity.type
_entity.pdbx_description
1 polymer ?
#
loop_
_entity_poly.entity_id
_entity_poly.type
_entity_poly.pdbx_seq_one_letter_code
_entity_poly.pdbx_strand_id
1 'polypeptide(L)'
;VLLDPLKSELNWPMGRKLPLDLVEGGDGPKARQRQGLRCRLPFHLLDAIFVTMGTPMTVPFSDRKEARVALDALARKSELGRQTLKLQSVPHFLLLSKEFYRQELLPHLAEWAALFLEGHIEGVLNNMEMKDFLTRPHAVKDQYQEQLRVAPNLTRKLLNLAIVWLHSLLPHILSKVHRVSYGLLLGHDLDKALRDKGTPASRRLLAVPFVGKDLPSELSEFSHPDVTIGMTIMAYRLTGLRPADVKSLLRLLSDEMKMEPTVKHHRRAGCRTYVNMITRAGGRVRGFTEEGIWIGDLKEEDQRKRQETWTRRDQTENLDADEDAKMHIWPLELLDLNDAEQTQLVTSVLTDSATAIQHLLDHHIFQPNMNTIDCNENHLTASGQELAGKQLFSMCLGFSGTPNDLLPRSLGRCLYSAGDDGRVISTLSNTDVVSLHAFSEWSPTGVLDVVAKARSDDGERPRYHALIDTGALITGMSNLEVAEYLLKNGLDQLEGVVFLNQRDERMVLVRQGFKVIELAQCGLAWHQRFTFYE
;
A
#
# COMPACT_ATOMS: atom_id res chain seq x y z
N VAL A 1 0.84 -15.88 -35.24
CA VAL A 1 0.13 -15.55 -33.99
C VAL A 1 0.42 -14.09 -33.66
N LEU A 2 -0.61 -13.29 -33.38
CA LEU A 2 -0.45 -11.97 -32.76
C LEU A 2 -0.35 -12.21 -31.25
N LEU A 3 0.75 -11.77 -30.66
CA LEU A 3 1.03 -11.95 -29.23
C LEU A 3 0.64 -10.66 -28.49
N ASP A 4 -0.04 -10.81 -27.36
CA ASP A 4 -0.34 -9.75 -26.39
C ASP A 4 0.86 -9.58 -25.44
N PRO A 5 1.11 -8.41 -24.81
CA PRO A 5 2.21 -8.24 -23.88
C PRO A 5 1.98 -9.11 -22.65
N LEU A 6 2.68 -10.25 -22.61
CA LEU A 6 2.78 -11.01 -21.38
C LEU A 6 3.66 -10.22 -20.41
N LYS A 7 3.01 -9.42 -19.57
CA LYS A 7 3.53 -8.97 -18.27
C LYS A 7 3.73 -10.15 -17.31
N SER A 8 3.32 -11.36 -17.69
CA SER A 8 3.40 -12.58 -16.88
C SER A 8 4.60 -13.45 -17.27
N GLU A 9 5.42 -13.74 -16.28
CA GLU A 9 6.29 -14.90 -16.29
C GLU A 9 5.48 -16.09 -15.78
N LEU A 10 5.51 -17.20 -16.48
CA LEU A 10 5.01 -18.45 -15.92
C LEU A 10 6.10 -18.96 -14.98
N ASN A 11 5.73 -19.17 -13.71
CA ASN A 11 6.65 -19.65 -12.70
C ASN A 11 6.04 -20.90 -12.04
N TRP A 12 6.68 -22.04 -12.23
CA TRP A 12 6.32 -23.30 -11.59
C TRP A 12 7.33 -23.61 -10.48
N PRO A 13 6.98 -23.31 -9.21
CA PRO A 13 7.80 -23.69 -8.08
C PRO A 13 7.91 -25.21 -7.98
N MET A 14 9.13 -25.71 -7.79
CA MET A 14 9.44 -27.13 -7.66
C MET A 14 10.21 -27.41 -6.37
N GLY A 15 9.99 -28.60 -5.80
CA GLY A 15 10.67 -29.02 -4.57
C GLY A 15 10.04 -28.41 -3.32
N ARG A 16 10.80 -28.42 -2.22
CA ARG A 16 10.30 -27.99 -0.90
C ARG A 16 10.19 -26.48 -0.82
N LYS A 17 9.20 -26.00 -0.07
CA LYS A 17 9.12 -24.61 0.37
C LYS A 17 10.06 -24.41 1.55
N LEU A 18 10.87 -23.36 1.46
CA LEU A 18 11.85 -22.97 2.47
C LEU A 18 11.62 -21.50 2.85
N PRO A 19 11.81 -21.14 4.12
CA PRO A 19 11.75 -19.74 4.53
C PRO A 19 12.86 -18.95 3.84
N LEU A 20 12.58 -17.68 3.53
CA LEU A 20 13.61 -16.79 3.00
C LEU A 20 14.69 -16.52 4.06
N ASP A 21 15.90 -16.33 3.57
CA ASP A 21 17.02 -15.88 4.40
C ASP A 21 16.66 -14.58 5.14
N LEU A 22 17.15 -14.43 6.38
CA LEU A 22 16.87 -13.31 7.30
C LEU A 22 15.39 -13.17 7.75
N VAL A 23 14.50 -14.13 7.47
CA VAL A 23 13.16 -14.17 8.08
C VAL A 23 13.20 -14.87 9.44
N GLU A 24 13.98 -15.94 9.57
CA GLU A 24 14.19 -16.61 10.85
C GLU A 24 15.28 -15.92 11.68
N GLY A 25 15.08 -15.88 13.00
CA GLY A 25 16.02 -15.24 13.93
C GLY A 25 17.31 -16.03 14.17
N GLY A 26 17.37 -17.27 13.69
CA GLY A 26 18.42 -18.24 14.02
C GLY A 26 18.40 -18.65 15.49
N ASP A 27 19.49 -19.28 15.95
CA ASP A 27 19.63 -19.74 17.33
C ASP A 27 20.33 -18.72 18.24
N GLY A 28 20.02 -18.79 19.54
CA GLY A 28 20.72 -18.05 20.60
C GLY A 28 19.95 -16.87 21.21
N PRO A 29 20.57 -16.15 22.16
CA PRO A 29 19.88 -15.17 23.00
C PRO A 29 19.36 -13.94 22.24
N LYS A 30 19.94 -13.61 21.08
CA LYS A 30 19.49 -12.52 20.19
C LYS A 30 18.50 -12.98 19.11
N ALA A 31 18.05 -14.24 19.11
CA ALA A 31 17.18 -14.81 18.06
C ALA A 31 15.90 -13.98 17.86
N ARG A 32 15.20 -13.66 18.95
CA ARG A 32 13.96 -12.85 18.88
C ARG A 32 14.19 -11.46 18.28
N GLN A 33 15.34 -10.84 18.54
CA GLN A 33 15.68 -9.52 17.98
C GLN A 33 16.02 -9.58 16.49
N ARG A 34 16.50 -10.74 16.02
CA ARG A 34 16.89 -11.02 14.64
C ARG A 34 15.77 -11.63 13.79
N GLN A 35 14.61 -11.91 14.39
CA GLN A 35 13.48 -12.45 13.67
C GLN A 35 12.91 -11.40 12.71
N GLY A 36 12.59 -11.84 11.49
CA GLY A 36 11.92 -11.04 10.47
C GLY A 36 12.73 -9.88 9.90
N LEU A 37 14.07 -9.87 10.02
CA LEU A 37 14.89 -8.73 9.55
C LEU A 37 14.69 -8.42 8.07
N ARG A 38 14.43 -9.44 7.23
CA ARG A 38 14.13 -9.25 5.80
C ARG A 38 12.89 -8.40 5.56
N CYS A 39 11.89 -8.51 6.42
CA CYS A 39 10.60 -7.83 6.29
C CYS A 39 10.57 -6.51 7.09
N ARG A 40 11.28 -6.46 8.22
CA ARG A 40 11.35 -5.27 9.08
C ARG A 40 12.17 -4.14 8.47
N LEU A 41 13.23 -4.45 7.70
CA LEU A 41 14.01 -3.43 7.00
C LEU A 41 13.18 -2.63 5.98
N PRO A 42 12.45 -3.26 5.03
CA PRO A 42 11.61 -2.49 4.12
C PRO A 42 10.45 -1.79 4.81
N PHE A 43 9.88 -2.35 5.89
CA PHE A 43 8.89 -1.64 6.69
C PHE A 43 9.48 -0.36 7.28
N HIS A 44 10.67 -0.43 7.88
CA HIS A 44 11.41 0.74 8.38
C HIS A 44 11.64 1.77 7.28
N LEU A 45 12.14 1.37 6.11
CA LEU A 45 12.38 2.27 4.97
C LEU A 45 11.10 2.96 4.47
N LEU A 46 10.02 2.20 4.32
CA LEU A 46 8.73 2.73 3.85
C LEU A 46 8.06 3.62 4.90
N ASP A 47 8.26 3.36 6.20
CA ASP A 47 7.73 4.19 7.27
C ASP A 47 8.19 5.64 7.14
N ALA A 48 9.46 5.87 6.77
CA ALA A 48 9.96 7.23 6.52
C ALA A 48 9.17 7.94 5.40
N ILE A 49 8.80 7.23 4.33
CA ILE A 49 8.02 7.79 3.24
C ILE A 49 6.63 8.20 3.73
N PHE A 50 5.95 7.32 4.47
CA PHE A 50 4.64 7.63 5.04
C PHE A 50 4.68 8.77 6.07
N VAL A 51 5.76 8.87 6.86
CA VAL A 51 5.96 10.02 7.77
C VAL A 51 6.05 11.33 6.99
N THR A 52 6.73 11.36 5.84
CA THR A 52 6.77 12.57 4.99
C THR A 52 5.42 12.94 4.39
N MET A 53 4.49 11.98 4.35
CA MET A 53 3.10 12.17 3.92
C MET A 53 2.15 12.54 5.07
N GLY A 54 2.66 12.75 6.28
CA GLY A 54 1.89 13.17 7.45
C GLY A 54 1.40 12.05 8.35
N THR A 55 1.78 10.79 8.13
CA THR A 55 1.43 9.69 9.05
C THR A 55 2.35 9.67 10.27
N PRO A 56 1.89 9.25 11.46
CA PRO A 56 2.76 9.08 12.63
C PRO A 56 3.87 8.04 12.38
N MET A 57 5.04 8.28 12.96
CA MET A 57 6.16 7.33 12.95
C MET A 57 5.81 6.07 13.75
N THR A 58 5.99 4.91 13.14
CA THR A 58 5.70 3.62 13.80
C THR A 58 6.91 3.06 14.52
N VAL A 59 8.10 3.25 13.94
CA VAL A 59 9.36 2.71 14.45
C VAL A 59 9.88 3.46 15.69
N PRO A 60 10.64 2.81 16.59
CA PRO A 60 11.01 3.37 17.90
C PRO A 60 12.24 4.29 17.83
N PHE A 61 12.20 5.30 16.95
CA PHE A 61 13.31 6.24 16.76
C PHE A 61 12.90 7.71 16.96
N SER A 62 11.71 7.97 17.50
CA SER A 62 11.19 9.33 17.75
C SER A 62 12.13 10.21 18.58
N ASP A 63 12.85 9.60 19.52
CA ASP A 63 13.69 10.32 20.48
C ASP A 63 15.11 10.56 19.96
N ARG A 64 15.46 9.97 18.79
CA ARG A 64 16.78 10.10 18.18
C ARG A 64 16.85 11.38 17.35
N LYS A 65 17.87 12.20 17.62
CA LYS A 65 18.11 13.43 16.85
C LYS A 65 18.39 13.12 15.38
N GLU A 66 19.13 12.04 15.10
CA GLU A 66 19.48 11.62 13.75
C GLU A 66 18.25 11.23 12.93
N ALA A 67 17.27 10.57 13.57
CA ALA A 67 15.99 10.20 12.96
C ALA A 67 15.22 11.44 12.50
N ARG A 68 15.07 12.43 13.39
CA ARG A 68 14.40 13.69 13.07
C ARG A 68 15.09 14.43 11.92
N VAL A 69 16.42 14.51 11.94
CA VAL A 69 17.19 15.17 10.87
C VAL A 69 16.96 14.50 9.51
N ALA A 70 17.01 13.17 9.44
CA ALA A 70 16.79 12.44 8.20
C ALA A 70 15.35 12.61 7.67
N LEU A 71 14.34 12.52 8.56
CA LEU A 71 12.93 12.67 8.20
C LEU A 71 12.59 14.10 7.76
N ASP A 72 13.09 15.12 8.47
CA ASP A 72 12.91 16.53 8.09
C ASP A 72 13.55 16.82 6.73
N ALA A 73 14.71 16.22 6.43
CA ALA A 73 15.35 16.34 5.13
C ALA A 73 14.52 15.66 4.04
N LEU A 74 14.06 14.42 4.28
CA LEU A 74 13.17 13.72 3.35
C LEU A 74 11.90 14.50 3.07
N ALA A 75 11.25 15.08 4.09
CA ALA A 75 10.03 15.87 3.90
C ALA A 75 10.26 17.09 3.00
N ARG A 76 11.37 17.83 3.21
CA ARG A 76 11.75 18.96 2.35
C ARG A 76 12.03 18.52 0.91
N LYS A 77 12.70 17.37 0.73
CA LYS A 77 13.00 16.84 -0.60
C LYS A 77 11.76 16.30 -1.30
N SER A 78 10.85 15.63 -0.59
CA SER A 78 9.54 15.22 -1.13
C SER A 78 8.75 16.44 -1.66
N GLU A 79 8.73 17.53 -0.90
CA GLU A 79 8.08 18.77 -1.31
C GLU A 79 8.75 19.41 -2.54
N LEU A 80 10.09 19.44 -2.59
CA LEU A 80 10.83 19.84 -3.79
C LEU A 80 10.47 18.98 -5.01
N GLY A 81 10.38 17.66 -4.82
CA GLY A 81 9.97 16.72 -5.87
C GLY A 81 8.57 17.02 -6.40
N ARG A 82 7.65 17.39 -5.52
CA ARG A 82 6.28 17.79 -5.87
C ARG A 82 6.26 19.08 -6.69
N GLN A 83 6.99 20.11 -6.24
CA GLN A 83 7.09 21.40 -6.93
C GLN A 83 7.74 21.28 -8.31
N THR A 84 8.67 20.34 -8.47
CA THR A 84 9.41 20.11 -9.72
C THR A 84 8.81 19.00 -10.60
N LEU A 85 7.61 18.50 -10.26
CA LEU A 85 6.89 17.44 -10.98
C LEU A 85 7.72 16.15 -11.15
N LYS A 86 8.57 15.85 -10.18
CA LYS A 86 9.36 14.60 -10.09
C LYS A 86 8.75 13.57 -9.15
N LEU A 87 7.75 14.00 -8.37
CA LEU A 87 7.04 13.22 -7.38
C LEU A 87 5.58 13.69 -7.36
N GLN A 88 4.67 12.75 -7.19
CA GLN A 88 3.25 13.00 -6.95
C GLN A 88 2.91 12.51 -5.54
N SER A 89 2.09 13.27 -4.82
CA SER A 89 1.74 12.98 -3.41
C SER A 89 0.28 12.56 -3.22
N VAL A 90 -0.56 12.74 -4.24
CA VAL A 90 -1.99 12.42 -4.24
C VAL A 90 -2.29 11.55 -5.46
N PRO A 91 -2.98 10.40 -5.33
CA PRO A 91 -3.61 9.87 -4.10
C PRO A 91 -2.61 9.34 -3.07
N HIS A 92 -1.38 9.04 -3.47
CA HIS A 92 -0.31 8.58 -2.59
C HIS A 92 1.05 9.00 -3.15
N PHE A 93 2.11 8.73 -2.38
CA PHE A 93 3.49 8.96 -2.80
C PHE A 93 3.83 8.11 -4.04
N LEU A 94 4.09 8.79 -5.16
CA LEU A 94 4.48 8.19 -6.43
C LEU A 94 5.72 8.89 -6.99
N LEU A 95 6.78 8.12 -7.17
CA LEU A 95 8.04 8.58 -7.75
C LEU A 95 7.95 8.59 -9.29
N LEU A 96 8.09 9.77 -9.89
CA LEU A 96 8.04 9.95 -11.34
C LEU A 96 9.44 9.97 -11.98
N SER A 97 10.48 10.29 -11.21
CA SER A 97 11.87 10.36 -11.69
C SER A 97 12.84 9.56 -10.84
N LYS A 98 13.42 8.51 -11.43
CA LYS A 98 14.49 7.72 -10.80
C LYS A 98 15.75 8.54 -10.55
N GLU A 99 16.02 9.53 -11.38
CA GLU A 99 17.19 10.39 -11.20
C GLU A 99 17.02 11.31 -9.99
N PHE A 100 15.83 11.88 -9.84
CA PHE A 100 15.48 12.66 -8.65
C PHE A 100 15.64 11.82 -7.37
N TYR A 101 15.16 10.57 -7.38
CA TYR A 101 15.35 9.66 -6.24
C TYR A 101 16.82 9.49 -5.86
N ARG A 102 17.68 9.20 -6.83
CA ARG A 102 19.12 8.96 -6.59
C ARG A 102 19.84 10.18 -6.03
N GLN A 103 19.51 11.37 -6.54
CA GLN A 103 20.18 12.60 -6.15
C GLN A 103 19.64 13.17 -4.83
N GLU A 104 18.32 13.11 -4.63
CA GLU A 104 17.65 13.89 -3.59
C GLU A 104 17.09 13.05 -2.43
N LEU A 105 16.67 11.81 -2.68
CA LEU A 105 16.04 10.96 -1.64
C LEU A 105 17.00 9.92 -1.07
N LEU A 106 17.77 9.25 -1.93
CA LEU A 106 18.67 8.15 -1.58
C LEU A 106 19.64 8.50 -0.44
N PRO A 107 20.32 9.67 -0.41
CA PRO A 107 21.25 9.98 0.68
C PRO A 107 20.57 9.96 2.05
N HIS A 108 19.36 10.50 2.16
CA HIS A 108 18.62 10.57 3.42
C HIS A 108 17.95 9.23 3.78
N LEU A 109 17.54 8.44 2.77
CA LEU A 109 17.10 7.06 2.99
C LEU A 109 18.23 6.15 3.44
N ALA A 110 19.47 6.39 3.00
CA ALA A 110 20.65 5.69 3.48
C ALA A 110 20.96 6.04 4.94
N GLU A 111 20.80 7.31 5.34
CA GLU A 111 20.89 7.73 6.74
C GLU A 111 19.82 7.04 7.61
N TRP A 112 18.60 6.96 7.10
CA TRP A 112 17.51 6.28 7.77
C TRP A 112 17.74 4.77 7.90
N ALA A 113 18.23 4.12 6.84
CA ALA A 113 18.60 2.70 6.86
C ALA A 113 19.73 2.42 7.85
N ALA A 114 20.72 3.31 7.97
CA ALA A 114 21.82 3.16 8.92
C ALA A 114 21.32 3.05 10.36
N LEU A 115 20.29 3.80 10.76
CA LEU A 115 19.69 3.72 12.10
C LEU A 115 19.12 2.34 12.42
N PHE A 116 18.53 1.68 11.43
CA PHE A 116 18.06 0.30 11.58
C PHE A 116 19.25 -0.67 11.71
N LEU A 117 20.27 -0.49 10.88
CA LEU A 117 21.43 -1.38 10.84
C LEU A 117 22.34 -1.24 12.07
N GLU A 118 22.42 -0.06 12.70
CA GLU A 118 23.17 0.17 13.96
C GLU A 118 22.79 -0.84 15.05
N GLY A 119 21.50 -1.19 15.16
CA GLY A 119 20.99 -2.15 16.15
C GLY A 119 21.29 -3.63 15.82
N HIS A 120 21.82 -3.91 14.63
CA HIS A 120 21.96 -5.28 14.11
C HIS A 120 23.37 -5.62 13.63
N ILE A 121 24.19 -4.61 13.33
CA ILE A 121 25.54 -4.73 12.80
C ILE A 121 26.50 -4.07 13.80
N GLU A 122 26.83 -4.80 14.85
CA GLU A 122 27.74 -4.31 15.91
C GLU A 122 29.19 -4.29 15.41
N GLY A 123 29.83 -3.11 15.46
CA GLY A 123 31.29 -2.96 15.44
C GLY A 123 32.01 -3.21 14.12
N VAL A 124 31.30 -3.34 12.99
CA VAL A 124 31.94 -3.55 11.67
C VAL A 124 32.23 -2.24 10.96
N LEU A 125 31.24 -1.34 10.88
CA LEU A 125 31.36 -0.01 10.30
C LEU A 125 30.90 1.01 11.34
N ASN A 126 31.56 2.16 11.42
CA ASN A 126 30.99 3.29 12.17
C ASN A 126 29.85 3.95 11.38
N ASN A 127 29.07 4.82 12.04
CA ASN A 127 27.88 5.45 11.44
C ASN A 127 28.20 6.24 10.16
N MET A 128 29.36 6.89 10.08
CA MET A 128 29.75 7.67 8.89
C MET A 128 30.14 6.74 7.73
N GLU A 129 30.92 5.70 8.00
CA GLU A 129 31.30 4.67 7.03
C GLU A 129 30.08 3.93 6.49
N MET A 130 29.13 3.59 7.36
CA MET A 130 27.88 2.92 6.99
C MET A 130 27.03 3.79 6.05
N LYS A 131 26.84 5.06 6.38
CA LYS A 131 26.11 6.01 5.52
C LYS A 131 26.77 6.18 4.15
N ASP A 132 28.09 6.33 4.12
CA ASP A 132 28.87 6.47 2.89
C ASP A 132 28.73 5.23 2.00
N PHE A 133 28.86 4.05 2.61
CA PHE A 133 28.75 2.76 1.91
C PHE A 133 27.34 2.50 1.37
N LEU A 134 26.28 2.76 2.15
CA LEU A 134 24.89 2.60 1.70
C LEU A 134 24.53 3.56 0.56
N THR A 135 25.08 4.78 0.59
CA THR A 135 24.82 5.79 -0.45
C THR A 135 25.56 5.45 -1.75
N ARG A 136 26.81 4.96 -1.65
CA ARG A 136 27.69 4.70 -2.81
C ARG A 136 28.36 3.33 -2.70
N PRO A 137 27.60 2.23 -2.87
CA PRO A 137 28.11 0.87 -2.66
C PRO A 137 29.20 0.46 -3.67
N HIS A 138 29.32 1.15 -4.81
CA HIS A 138 30.35 0.90 -5.82
C HIS A 138 31.63 1.72 -5.61
N ALA A 139 31.61 2.74 -4.75
CA ALA A 139 32.75 3.60 -4.45
C ALA A 139 33.31 3.27 -3.05
N VAL A 140 33.46 1.98 -2.75
CA VAL A 140 33.96 1.50 -1.45
C VAL A 140 35.39 2.00 -1.27
N LYS A 141 35.63 2.73 -0.18
CA LYS A 141 36.98 3.17 0.18
C LYS A 141 37.77 1.99 0.72
N ASP A 142 39.06 1.95 0.39
CA ASP A 142 40.01 0.92 0.86
C ASP A 142 39.94 0.73 2.38
N GLN A 143 39.70 1.82 3.13
CA GLN A 143 39.64 1.88 4.59
C GLN A 143 38.71 0.83 5.22
N TYR A 144 37.53 0.59 4.64
CA TYR A 144 36.53 -0.33 5.21
C TYR A 144 36.24 -1.54 4.32
N GLN A 145 36.97 -1.71 3.21
CA GLN A 145 36.86 -2.88 2.35
C GLN A 145 37.29 -4.17 3.07
N GLU A 146 38.40 -4.14 3.81
CA GLU A 146 38.84 -5.30 4.60
C GLU A 146 37.90 -5.61 5.75
N GLN A 147 37.34 -4.58 6.42
CA GLN A 147 36.34 -4.75 7.47
C GLN A 147 35.11 -5.50 6.94
N LEU A 148 34.64 -5.14 5.74
CA LEU A 148 33.52 -5.82 5.08
C LEU A 148 33.85 -7.25 4.65
N ARG A 149 35.10 -7.52 4.25
CA ARG A 149 35.53 -8.86 3.82
C ARG A 149 35.50 -9.86 4.98
N VAL A 150 35.92 -9.44 6.17
CA VAL A 150 35.93 -10.29 7.39
C VAL A 150 34.63 -10.21 8.19
N ALA A 151 33.67 -9.39 7.75
CA ALA A 151 32.42 -9.19 8.47
C ALA A 151 31.60 -10.49 8.61
N PRO A 152 30.85 -10.65 9.73
CA PRO A 152 29.95 -11.77 9.93
C PRO A 152 28.99 -11.97 8.74
N ASN A 153 28.61 -13.21 8.46
CA ASN A 153 27.71 -13.53 7.34
C ASN A 153 26.38 -12.74 7.43
N LEU A 154 25.80 -12.66 8.63
CA LEU A 154 24.60 -11.87 8.90
C LEU A 154 24.76 -10.41 8.49
N THR A 155 25.87 -9.78 8.89
CA THR A 155 26.19 -8.38 8.54
C THR A 155 26.25 -8.18 7.03
N ARG A 156 26.99 -9.04 6.31
CA ARG A 156 27.11 -8.94 4.85
C ARG A 156 25.76 -9.09 4.16
N LYS A 157 24.94 -10.05 4.60
CA LYS A 157 23.59 -10.27 4.08
C LYS A 157 22.68 -9.06 4.31
N LEU A 158 22.67 -8.49 5.52
CA LEU A 158 21.88 -7.28 5.83
C LEU A 158 22.31 -6.05 5.05
N LEU A 159 23.62 -5.82 4.91
CA LEU A 159 24.13 -4.71 4.11
C LEU A 159 23.75 -4.86 2.64
N ASN A 160 23.89 -6.06 2.08
CA ASN A 160 23.47 -6.35 0.71
C ASN A 160 21.95 -6.15 0.54
N LEU A 161 21.15 -6.62 1.49
CA LEU A 161 19.70 -6.41 1.47
C LEU A 161 19.38 -4.90 1.48
N ALA A 162 20.00 -4.12 2.37
CA ALA A 162 19.80 -2.68 2.43
C ALA A 162 20.20 -1.97 1.13
N ILE A 163 21.33 -2.34 0.52
CA ILE A 163 21.76 -1.79 -0.77
C ILE A 163 20.76 -2.11 -1.88
N VAL A 164 20.31 -3.36 -1.98
CA VAL A 164 19.32 -3.77 -2.99
C VAL A 164 18.00 -3.01 -2.81
N TRP A 165 17.55 -2.83 -1.57
CA TRP A 165 16.38 -2.04 -1.27
C TRP A 165 16.55 -0.57 -1.66
N LEU A 166 17.61 0.08 -1.22
CA LEU A 166 17.86 1.50 -1.49
C LEU A 166 18.06 1.79 -2.99
N HIS A 167 18.79 0.95 -3.73
CA HIS A 167 19.18 1.29 -5.10
C HIS A 167 18.25 0.72 -6.18
N SER A 168 17.51 -0.34 -5.86
CA SER A 168 16.71 -1.07 -6.87
C SER A 168 15.23 -1.20 -6.48
N LEU A 169 14.92 -1.78 -5.31
CA LEU A 169 13.55 -2.16 -4.97
C LEU A 169 12.69 -0.97 -4.55
N LEU A 170 13.19 -0.10 -3.68
CA LEU A 170 12.45 1.05 -3.19
C LEU A 170 12.06 2.03 -4.31
N PRO A 171 12.96 2.49 -5.21
CA PRO A 171 12.55 3.33 -6.33
C PRO A 171 11.63 2.61 -7.32
N HIS A 172 11.72 1.27 -7.45
CA HIS A 172 10.77 0.50 -8.24
C HIS A 172 9.37 0.53 -7.60
N ILE A 173 9.26 0.20 -6.31
CA ILE A 173 8.00 0.11 -5.58
C ILE A 173 7.31 1.47 -5.50
N LEU A 174 8.06 2.52 -5.18
CA LEU A 174 7.54 3.89 -5.12
C LEU A 174 7.09 4.43 -6.48
N SER A 175 7.44 3.78 -7.60
CA SER A 175 6.98 4.16 -8.95
C SER A 175 5.71 3.42 -9.38
N LYS A 176 5.15 2.53 -8.54
CA LYS A 176 3.94 1.77 -8.87
C LYS A 176 2.72 2.40 -8.25
N VAL A 177 1.66 2.46 -9.05
CA VAL A 177 0.37 3.04 -8.63
C VAL A 177 -0.43 1.97 -7.89
N HIS A 178 -0.73 2.22 -6.63
CA HIS A 178 -1.63 1.39 -5.83
C HIS A 178 -3.03 1.30 -6.46
N ARG A 179 -3.65 0.12 -6.39
CA ARG A 179 -4.93 -0.25 -7.06
C ARG A 179 -4.89 -0.26 -8.59
N VAL A 180 -3.72 -0.10 -9.22
CA VAL A 180 -3.55 -0.23 -10.68
C VAL A 180 -2.46 -1.22 -11.03
N SER A 181 -1.33 -1.14 -10.32
CA SER A 181 -0.21 -2.07 -10.46
C SER A 181 -0.27 -3.19 -9.42
N TYR A 182 -0.77 -2.89 -8.22
CA TYR A 182 -0.81 -3.81 -7.09
C TYR A 182 -1.87 -3.41 -6.07
N GLY A 183 -2.25 -4.32 -5.18
CA GLY A 183 -3.14 -4.04 -4.05
C GLY A 183 -3.56 -5.30 -3.32
N LEU A 184 -4.35 -5.15 -2.26
CA LEU A 184 -4.99 -6.28 -1.57
C LEU A 184 -6.26 -6.71 -2.31
N LEU A 185 -6.60 -8.00 -2.20
CA LEU A 185 -7.95 -8.48 -2.54
C LEU A 185 -8.95 -7.90 -1.53
N LEU A 186 -10.04 -7.33 -2.05
CA LEU A 186 -11.12 -6.71 -1.29
C LEU A 186 -12.47 -7.18 -1.80
N GLY A 187 -13.52 -6.97 -0.99
CA GLY A 187 -14.92 -7.23 -1.36
C GLY A 187 -15.14 -8.58 -2.03
N HIS A 188 -15.77 -8.54 -3.21
CA HIS A 188 -16.10 -9.74 -3.98
C HIS A 188 -14.88 -10.61 -4.32
N ASP A 189 -13.73 -10.01 -4.65
CA ASP A 189 -12.54 -10.77 -5.05
C ASP A 189 -11.92 -11.53 -3.88
N LEU A 190 -11.91 -10.91 -2.70
CA LEU A 190 -11.50 -11.58 -1.47
C LEU A 190 -12.49 -12.70 -1.09
N ASP A 191 -13.79 -12.45 -1.21
CA ASP A 191 -14.81 -13.45 -0.92
C ASP A 191 -14.72 -14.65 -1.86
N LYS A 192 -14.47 -14.41 -3.15
CA LYS A 192 -14.20 -15.45 -4.15
C LYS A 192 -12.96 -16.27 -3.76
N ALA A 193 -11.86 -15.59 -3.43
CA ALA A 193 -10.62 -16.21 -2.98
C ALA A 193 -10.76 -17.00 -1.67
N LEU A 194 -11.63 -16.58 -0.75
CA LEU A 194 -11.90 -17.29 0.51
C LEU A 194 -12.78 -18.53 0.32
N ARG A 195 -13.72 -18.50 -0.64
CA ARG A 195 -14.58 -19.64 -0.98
C ARG A 195 -13.83 -20.72 -1.74
N ASP A 196 -12.87 -20.34 -2.58
CA ASP A 196 -12.05 -21.29 -3.31
C ASP A 196 -10.94 -21.87 -2.43
N LYS A 197 -11.10 -23.15 -2.03
CA LYS A 197 -10.14 -23.90 -1.22
C LYS A 197 -8.76 -24.04 -1.87
N GLY A 198 -8.65 -23.88 -3.19
CA GLY A 198 -7.39 -23.92 -3.92
C GLY A 198 -6.55 -22.66 -3.77
N THR A 199 -7.12 -21.56 -3.26
CA THR A 199 -6.43 -20.27 -3.18
C THR A 199 -5.35 -20.30 -2.10
N PRO A 200 -4.08 -20.00 -2.44
CA PRO A 200 -3.00 -19.99 -1.45
C PRO A 200 -3.16 -18.86 -0.43
N ALA A 201 -2.54 -19.01 0.74
CA ALA A 201 -2.55 -17.99 1.78
C ALA A 201 -1.86 -16.69 1.33
N SER A 202 -0.79 -16.79 0.54
CA SER A 202 -0.08 -15.67 -0.10
C SER A 202 -1.07 -14.76 -0.83
N ARG A 203 -1.87 -15.29 -1.75
CA ARG A 203 -2.86 -14.54 -2.52
C ARG A 203 -3.93 -13.84 -1.66
N ARG A 204 -4.31 -14.44 -0.53
CA ARG A 204 -5.34 -13.88 0.36
C ARG A 204 -4.81 -12.78 1.29
N LEU A 205 -3.52 -12.85 1.65
CA LEU A 205 -2.92 -12.00 2.68
C LEU A 205 -1.89 -11.01 2.15
N LEU A 206 -1.29 -11.24 0.98
CA LEU A 206 -0.27 -10.39 0.39
C LEU A 206 -0.85 -9.53 -0.74
N ALA A 207 -0.10 -8.51 -1.14
CA ALA A 207 -0.43 -7.74 -2.33
C ALA A 207 -0.35 -8.62 -3.59
N VAL A 208 -1.35 -8.50 -4.45
CA VAL A 208 -1.41 -9.16 -5.76
C VAL A 208 -1.19 -8.14 -6.87
N PRO A 209 -0.70 -8.55 -8.05
CA PRO A 209 -0.62 -7.69 -9.23
C PRO A 209 -2.02 -7.37 -9.76
N PHE A 210 -2.18 -6.16 -10.28
CA PHE A 210 -3.40 -5.69 -10.91
C PHE A 210 -3.17 -5.61 -12.43
N VAL A 211 -4.19 -6.01 -13.20
CA VAL A 211 -4.15 -5.94 -14.67
C VAL A 211 -4.70 -4.61 -15.19
N GLY A 212 -5.54 -3.97 -14.39
CA GLY A 212 -6.10 -2.66 -14.60
C GLY A 212 -6.46 -2.02 -13.27
N LYS A 213 -7.10 -0.85 -13.33
CA LYS A 213 -7.56 -0.17 -12.13
C LYS A 213 -8.62 -1.00 -11.41
N ASP A 214 -8.44 -1.13 -10.10
CA ASP A 214 -9.29 -1.91 -9.19
C ASP A 214 -9.53 -3.38 -9.61
N LEU A 215 -8.77 -3.88 -10.59
CA LEU A 215 -8.93 -5.21 -11.17
C LEU A 215 -7.69 -6.07 -10.89
N PRO A 216 -7.71 -6.90 -9.82
CA PRO A 216 -6.62 -7.80 -9.51
C PRO A 216 -6.49 -8.88 -10.60
N SER A 217 -5.26 -9.29 -10.91
CA SER A 217 -5.02 -10.45 -11.77
C SER A 217 -5.65 -11.69 -11.15
N GLU A 218 -6.35 -12.52 -11.94
CA GLU A 218 -7.12 -13.66 -11.44
C GLU A 218 -6.29 -14.71 -10.68
N LEU A 219 -5.07 -14.97 -11.13
CA LEU A 219 -4.22 -16.04 -10.60
C LEU A 219 -2.76 -15.60 -10.35
N SER A 220 -2.32 -14.48 -10.92
CA SER A 220 -0.91 -14.08 -10.83
C SER A 220 -0.54 -13.61 -9.43
N GLU A 221 0.70 -13.90 -9.04
CA GLU A 221 1.38 -13.36 -7.86
C GLU A 221 2.72 -12.74 -8.30
N PHE A 222 3.35 -11.93 -7.45
CA PHE A 222 4.67 -11.39 -7.74
C PHE A 222 5.76 -12.46 -7.58
N SER A 223 6.64 -12.57 -8.57
CA SER A 223 7.73 -13.57 -8.56
C SER A 223 8.87 -13.22 -7.61
N HIS A 224 9.16 -11.92 -7.43
CA HIS A 224 10.24 -11.47 -6.56
C HIS A 224 9.75 -11.24 -5.13
N PRO A 225 10.22 -11.99 -4.11
CA PRO A 225 9.68 -11.95 -2.77
C PRO A 225 9.81 -10.58 -2.09
N ASP A 226 10.94 -9.88 -2.26
CA ASP A 226 11.11 -8.56 -1.68
C ASP A 226 10.19 -7.50 -2.32
N VAL A 227 9.83 -7.65 -3.61
CA VAL A 227 8.80 -6.81 -4.23
C VAL A 227 7.44 -7.11 -3.60
N THR A 228 7.11 -8.39 -3.41
CA THR A 228 5.88 -8.80 -2.71
C THR A 228 5.80 -8.22 -1.31
N ILE A 229 6.89 -8.28 -0.53
CA ILE A 229 6.98 -7.71 0.83
C ILE A 229 6.67 -6.21 0.79
N GLY A 230 7.38 -5.44 -0.04
CA GLY A 230 7.19 -3.98 -0.04
C GLY A 230 5.86 -3.55 -0.64
N MET A 231 5.34 -4.22 -1.67
CA MET A 231 3.99 -3.98 -2.18
C MET A 231 2.93 -4.31 -1.14
N THR A 232 3.13 -5.37 -0.35
CA THR A 232 2.22 -5.74 0.74
C THR A 232 2.22 -4.69 1.83
N ILE A 233 3.40 -4.23 2.28
CA ILE A 233 3.51 -3.15 3.27
C ILE A 233 2.80 -1.89 2.76
N MET A 234 3.08 -1.48 1.51
CA MET A 234 2.42 -0.33 0.89
C MET A 234 0.91 -0.51 0.81
N ALA A 235 0.42 -1.67 0.36
CA ALA A 235 -1.00 -1.92 0.20
C ALA A 235 -1.74 -1.87 1.55
N TYR A 236 -1.19 -2.49 2.61
CA TYR A 236 -1.77 -2.39 3.94
C TYR A 236 -1.73 -0.96 4.51
N ARG A 237 -0.65 -0.21 4.27
CA ARG A 237 -0.53 1.19 4.73
C ARG A 237 -1.43 2.17 3.97
N LEU A 238 -1.85 1.83 2.75
CA LEU A 238 -2.73 2.66 1.90
C LEU A 238 -4.20 2.24 1.97
N THR A 239 -4.49 0.95 2.18
CA THR A 239 -5.86 0.40 2.28
C THR A 239 -6.35 0.30 3.72
N GLY A 240 -5.45 0.10 4.68
CA GLY A 240 -5.80 -0.28 6.05
C GLY A 240 -6.05 -1.78 6.22
N LEU A 241 -6.26 -2.19 7.47
CA LEU A 241 -6.59 -3.56 7.85
C LEU A 241 -8.04 -3.89 7.48
N ARG A 242 -8.27 -5.08 6.92
CA ARG A 242 -9.62 -5.59 6.70
C ARG A 242 -10.21 -6.06 8.04
N PRO A 243 -11.54 -6.14 8.19
CA PRO A 243 -12.15 -6.65 9.43
C PRO A 243 -11.63 -8.03 9.86
N ALA A 244 -11.38 -8.92 8.88
CA ALA A 244 -10.79 -10.24 9.13
C ALA A 244 -9.34 -10.17 9.61
N ASP A 245 -8.57 -9.18 9.15
CA ASP A 245 -7.20 -8.94 9.59
C ASP A 245 -7.18 -8.47 11.04
N VAL A 246 -8.02 -7.49 11.40
CA VAL A 246 -8.18 -7.01 12.79
C VAL A 246 -8.58 -8.17 13.70
N LYS A 247 -9.56 -8.99 13.31
CA LYS A 247 -9.97 -10.15 14.10
C LYS A 247 -8.82 -11.14 14.31
N SER A 248 -7.97 -11.34 13.30
CA SER A 248 -6.80 -12.23 13.39
C SER A 248 -5.72 -11.66 14.31
N LEU A 249 -5.47 -10.34 14.22
CA LEU A 249 -4.59 -9.61 15.13
C LEU A 249 -5.06 -9.73 16.59
N LEU A 250 -6.35 -9.53 16.85
CA LEU A 250 -6.89 -9.62 18.21
C LEU A 250 -6.80 -11.03 18.79
N ARG A 251 -7.00 -12.07 17.97
CA ARG A 251 -6.77 -13.46 18.38
C ARG A 251 -5.31 -13.69 18.78
N LEU A 252 -4.37 -13.22 17.96
CA LEU A 252 -2.93 -13.31 18.25
C LEU A 252 -2.58 -12.66 19.59
N LEU A 253 -3.06 -11.44 19.84
CA LEU A 253 -2.83 -10.72 21.09
C LEU A 253 -3.51 -11.42 22.29
N SER A 254 -4.72 -11.96 22.10
CA SER A 254 -5.42 -12.73 23.14
C SER A 254 -4.66 -14.00 23.52
N ASP A 255 -4.09 -14.68 22.54
CA ASP A 255 -3.31 -15.90 22.78
C ASP A 255 -1.97 -15.59 23.46
N GLU A 256 -1.27 -14.52 23.06
CA GLU A 256 -0.08 -14.03 23.77
C GLU A 256 -0.40 -13.64 25.22
N MET A 257 -1.52 -12.93 25.45
CA MET A 257 -1.99 -12.59 26.80
C MET A 257 -2.24 -13.83 27.67
N LYS A 258 -2.73 -14.93 27.10
CA LYS A 258 -3.00 -16.18 27.85
C LYS A 258 -1.71 -16.91 28.25
N MET A 259 -0.59 -16.67 27.58
CA MET A 259 0.71 -17.28 27.91
C MET A 259 1.33 -16.72 29.21
N GLU A 260 0.85 -15.58 29.71
CA GLU A 260 1.34 -14.91 30.93
C GLU A 260 0.28 -14.92 32.07
N PRO A 261 -0.24 -16.08 32.52
CA PRO A 261 -1.40 -16.13 33.42
C PRO A 261 -1.14 -15.53 34.80
N THR A 262 0.12 -15.53 35.27
CA THR A 262 0.51 -15.03 36.59
C THR A 262 0.72 -13.52 36.63
N VAL A 263 0.84 -12.87 35.46
CA VAL A 263 1.04 -11.42 35.34
C VAL A 263 -0.34 -10.74 35.32
N LYS A 264 -0.48 -9.61 36.01
CA LYS A 264 -1.71 -8.79 35.97
C LYS A 264 -2.00 -8.37 34.52
N HIS A 265 -3.27 -8.42 34.10
CA HIS A 265 -3.68 -8.15 32.70
C HIS A 265 -3.02 -6.91 32.09
N HIS A 266 -3.14 -5.74 32.72
CA HIS A 266 -2.55 -4.49 32.23
C HIS A 266 -1.02 -4.49 32.03
N ARG A 267 -0.30 -5.46 32.60
CA ARG A 267 1.17 -5.60 32.46
C ARG A 267 1.58 -6.68 31.45
N ARG A 268 0.63 -7.48 30.95
CA ARG A 268 0.93 -8.55 29.99
C ARG A 268 1.40 -7.98 28.66
N ALA A 269 2.27 -8.69 27.96
CA ALA A 269 2.79 -8.25 26.65
C ALA A 269 1.65 -7.94 25.66
N GLY A 270 0.73 -8.89 25.42
CA GLY A 270 -0.40 -8.70 24.50
C GLY A 270 -1.31 -7.53 24.86
N CYS A 271 -1.63 -7.32 26.15
CA CYS A 271 -2.45 -6.20 26.60
C CYS A 271 -1.76 -4.85 26.40
N ARG A 272 -0.46 -4.74 26.72
CA ARG A 272 0.30 -3.49 26.51
C ARG A 272 0.41 -3.14 25.03
N THR A 273 0.65 -4.15 24.19
CA THR A 273 0.70 -3.99 22.73
C THR A 273 -0.65 -3.48 22.20
N TYR A 274 -1.76 -4.10 22.64
CA TYR A 274 -3.11 -3.69 22.29
C TYR A 274 -3.40 -2.24 22.69
N VAL A 275 -3.13 -1.88 23.96
CA VAL A 275 -3.32 -0.51 24.46
C VAL A 275 -2.51 0.48 23.65
N ASN A 276 -1.24 0.18 23.37
CA ASN A 276 -0.37 1.03 22.58
C ASN A 276 -0.90 1.25 21.15
N MET A 277 -1.45 0.22 20.51
CA MET A 277 -2.03 0.35 19.17
C MET A 277 -3.27 1.24 19.15
N ILE A 278 -4.16 1.06 20.14
CA ILE A 278 -5.40 1.84 20.27
C ILE A 278 -5.07 3.31 20.56
N THR A 279 -4.18 3.58 21.51
CA THR A 279 -3.81 4.97 21.86
C THR A 279 -3.07 5.69 20.74
N ARG A 280 -2.17 5.00 20.03
CA ARG A 280 -1.50 5.58 18.85
C ARG A 280 -2.44 5.83 17.68
N ALA A 281 -3.55 5.11 17.60
CA ALA A 281 -4.61 5.36 16.62
C ALA A 281 -5.58 6.48 17.04
N GLY A 282 -5.37 7.10 18.21
CA GLY A 282 -6.25 8.14 18.75
C GLY A 282 -7.42 7.62 19.58
N GLY A 283 -7.56 6.31 19.74
CA GLY A 283 -8.55 5.70 20.63
C GLY A 283 -8.11 5.67 22.09
N ARG A 284 -9.01 5.28 23.00
CA ARG A 284 -8.73 5.14 24.43
C ARG A 284 -9.20 3.78 24.91
N VAL A 285 -8.45 3.18 25.85
CA VAL A 285 -8.83 1.91 26.48
C VAL A 285 -9.33 2.18 27.88
N ARG A 286 -10.48 1.60 28.26
CA ARG A 286 -11.06 1.79 29.60
C ARG A 286 -10.06 1.35 30.67
N GLY A 287 -9.89 2.18 31.71
CA GLY A 287 -8.91 1.96 32.78
C GLY A 287 -7.48 2.43 32.46
N PHE A 288 -7.23 2.93 31.24
CA PHE A 288 -5.94 3.52 30.84
C PHE A 288 -6.09 5.02 30.58
N THR A 289 -4.98 5.74 30.69
CA THR A 289 -4.88 7.13 30.26
C THR A 289 -4.83 7.25 28.74
N GLU A 290 -4.91 8.48 28.23
CA GLU A 290 -4.76 8.79 26.79
C GLU A 290 -3.37 8.37 26.27
N GLU A 291 -2.37 8.36 27.15
CA GLU A 291 -1.00 7.91 26.88
C GLU A 291 -0.81 6.40 27.04
N GLY A 292 -1.87 5.65 27.40
CA GLY A 292 -1.83 4.20 27.58
C GLY A 292 -1.25 3.74 28.92
N ILE A 293 -1.22 4.61 29.93
CA ILE A 293 -0.74 4.27 31.28
C ILE A 293 -1.92 3.72 32.10
N TRP A 294 -1.72 2.66 32.87
CA TRP A 294 -2.76 2.14 33.76
C TRP A 294 -3.11 3.18 34.83
N ILE A 295 -4.37 3.58 34.95
CA ILE A 295 -4.80 4.68 35.85
C ILE A 295 -4.45 4.35 37.32
N GLY A 296 -4.53 3.07 37.71
CA GLY A 296 -4.19 2.65 39.07
C GLY A 296 -2.70 2.75 39.43
N ASP A 297 -1.81 2.94 38.44
CA ASP A 297 -0.38 3.16 38.68
C ASP A 297 -0.05 4.67 38.85
N LEU A 298 -1.02 5.58 38.64
CA LEU A 298 -0.85 7.02 38.87
C LEU A 298 -0.89 7.38 40.36
N LYS A 299 -0.33 8.55 40.74
CA LYS A 299 -0.46 9.09 42.10
C LYS A 299 -1.94 9.40 42.42
N GLU A 300 -2.35 9.22 43.67
CA GLU A 300 -3.74 9.42 44.11
C GLU A 300 -4.29 10.82 43.77
N GLU A 301 -3.45 11.86 43.85
CA GLU A 301 -3.83 13.22 43.46
C GLU A 301 -4.19 13.34 41.97
N ASP A 302 -3.45 12.63 41.11
CA ASP A 302 -3.67 12.63 39.67
C ASP A 302 -4.89 11.78 39.29
N GLN A 303 -5.14 10.70 40.04
CA GLN A 303 -6.37 9.91 39.92
C GLN A 303 -7.60 10.77 40.28
N ARG A 304 -7.55 11.52 41.39
CA ARG A 304 -8.66 12.36 41.85
C ARG A 304 -8.95 13.51 40.88
N LYS A 305 -7.92 14.22 40.41
CA LYS A 305 -8.06 15.28 39.39
C LYS A 305 -8.70 14.76 38.10
N ARG A 306 -8.33 13.55 37.65
CA ARG A 306 -8.94 12.93 36.47
C ARG A 306 -10.41 12.59 36.68
N GLN A 307 -10.76 12.07 37.85
CA GLN A 307 -12.16 11.78 38.20
C GLN A 307 -13.02 13.05 38.26
N GLU A 308 -12.49 14.12 38.85
CA GLU A 308 -13.13 15.45 38.89
C GLU A 308 -13.29 16.07 37.48
N THR A 309 -12.27 15.94 36.63
CA THR A 309 -12.30 16.43 35.24
C THR A 309 -13.30 15.66 34.38
N TRP A 310 -13.36 14.34 34.53
CA TRP A 310 -14.33 13.48 33.85
C TRP A 310 -15.77 13.86 34.21
N THR A 311 -16.05 13.99 35.51
CA THR A 311 -17.38 14.37 36.02
C THR A 311 -17.81 15.75 35.52
N ARG A 312 -16.86 16.66 35.30
CA ARG A 312 -17.12 18.00 34.76
C ARG A 312 -17.36 17.96 33.25
N ARG A 313 -16.61 17.15 32.50
CA ARG A 313 -16.75 17.01 31.05
C ARG A 313 -18.13 16.48 30.65
N ASP A 314 -18.59 15.44 31.36
CA ASP A 314 -19.90 14.81 31.23
C ASP A 314 -21.07 15.79 31.52
N GLN A 315 -20.80 16.89 32.24
CA GLN A 315 -21.79 17.93 32.55
C GLN A 315 -21.75 19.14 31.61
N THR A 316 -20.66 19.36 30.86
CA THR A 316 -20.46 20.61 30.08
C THR A 316 -20.46 20.40 28.56
N GLU A 317 -20.12 19.21 28.09
CA GLU A 317 -20.01 18.90 26.67
C GLU A 317 -21.20 18.03 26.24
N ASN A 318 -22.22 18.64 25.58
CA ASN A 318 -23.17 17.93 24.72
C ASN A 318 -22.40 17.43 23.47
N LEU A 319 -21.37 16.61 23.67
CA LEU A 319 -20.73 15.86 22.59
C LEU A 319 -21.72 14.78 22.17
N ASP A 320 -21.83 14.52 20.87
CA ASP A 320 -22.61 13.39 20.37
C ASP A 320 -22.13 12.13 21.09
N ALA A 321 -23.03 11.47 21.84
CA ALA A 321 -22.71 10.29 22.64
C ALA A 321 -22.05 9.16 21.80
N ASP A 322 -22.26 9.19 20.49
CA ASP A 322 -21.65 8.29 19.50
C ASP A 322 -20.15 8.52 19.27
N GLU A 323 -19.63 9.75 19.36
CA GLU A 323 -18.19 10.02 19.19
C GLU A 323 -17.39 9.65 20.43
N ASP A 324 -17.93 9.93 21.62
CA ASP A 324 -17.26 9.63 22.90
C ASP A 324 -17.28 8.12 23.22
N ALA A 325 -18.34 7.41 22.82
CA ALA A 325 -18.42 5.95 22.88
C ALA A 325 -17.46 5.25 21.91
N LYS A 326 -17.26 5.81 20.70
CA LYS A 326 -16.27 5.31 19.71
C LYS A 326 -14.83 5.41 20.22
N MET A 327 -14.55 6.32 21.14
CA MET A 327 -13.22 6.48 21.71
C MET A 327 -12.95 5.58 22.92
N HIS A 328 -13.95 4.92 23.52
CA HIS A 328 -13.78 4.13 24.76
C HIS A 328 -13.87 2.62 24.56
N ILE A 329 -12.76 2.05 24.06
CA ILE A 329 -12.60 0.63 23.75
C ILE A 329 -12.36 -0.20 25.02
N TRP A 330 -12.88 -1.44 25.05
CA TRP A 330 -12.64 -2.40 26.12
C TRP A 330 -11.17 -2.84 26.22
N PRO A 331 -10.66 -3.12 27.43
CA PRO A 331 -9.42 -3.87 27.62
C PRO A 331 -9.47 -5.22 26.90
N LEU A 332 -8.31 -5.69 26.44
CA LEU A 332 -8.20 -6.91 25.64
C LEU A 332 -8.84 -8.13 26.32
N GLU A 333 -8.72 -8.23 27.65
CA GLU A 333 -9.28 -9.33 28.44
C GLU A 333 -10.80 -9.35 28.54
N LEU A 334 -11.47 -8.22 28.23
CA LEU A 334 -12.93 -8.10 28.25
C LEU A 334 -13.54 -8.12 26.84
N LEU A 335 -12.72 -8.21 25.81
CA LEU A 335 -13.16 -8.17 24.42
C LEU A 335 -13.71 -9.54 23.97
N ASP A 336 -14.96 -9.58 23.53
CA ASP A 336 -15.53 -10.78 22.89
C ASP A 336 -15.43 -10.67 21.37
N LEU A 337 -14.63 -11.56 20.75
CA LEU A 337 -14.43 -11.59 19.30
C LEU A 337 -15.63 -12.17 18.52
N ASN A 338 -16.66 -12.67 19.22
CA ASN A 338 -17.93 -13.07 18.62
C ASN A 338 -18.97 -11.96 18.69
N ASP A 339 -18.74 -10.94 19.49
CA ASP A 339 -19.56 -9.74 19.54
C ASP A 339 -19.22 -8.84 18.33
N ALA A 340 -20.21 -8.70 17.45
CA ALA A 340 -20.06 -7.93 16.22
C ALA A 340 -19.88 -6.43 16.48
N GLU A 341 -20.53 -5.89 17.50
CA GLU A 341 -20.49 -4.46 17.84
C GLU A 341 -19.11 -4.09 18.40
N GLN A 342 -18.60 -4.89 19.35
CA GLN A 342 -17.24 -4.70 19.89
C GLN A 342 -16.18 -4.82 18.80
N THR A 343 -16.29 -5.85 17.95
CA THR A 343 -15.33 -6.08 16.86
C THR A 343 -15.37 -4.94 15.84
N GLN A 344 -16.55 -4.43 15.50
CA GLN A 344 -16.70 -3.31 14.57
C GLN A 344 -16.10 -2.02 15.14
N LEU A 345 -16.30 -1.74 16.43
CA LEU A 345 -15.73 -0.58 17.11
C LEU A 345 -14.20 -0.63 17.08
N VAL A 346 -13.61 -1.74 17.52
CA VAL A 346 -12.14 -1.93 17.49
C VAL A 346 -11.60 -1.86 16.06
N THR A 347 -12.33 -2.42 15.09
CA THR A 347 -11.95 -2.34 13.67
C THR A 347 -11.89 -0.88 13.22
N SER A 348 -12.91 -0.05 13.50
CA SER A 348 -12.90 1.36 13.11
C SER A 348 -11.71 2.17 13.64
N VAL A 349 -11.16 1.79 14.80
CA VAL A 349 -9.97 2.42 15.38
C VAL A 349 -8.68 1.86 14.77
N LEU A 350 -8.61 0.55 14.55
CA LEU A 350 -7.36 -0.12 14.13
C LEU A 350 -7.16 -0.22 12.62
N THR A 351 -8.19 0.02 11.79
CA THR A 351 -8.11 -0.09 10.32
C THR A 351 -6.89 0.66 9.78
N ASP A 352 -6.73 1.93 10.13
CA ASP A 352 -5.64 2.78 9.63
C ASP A 352 -4.44 2.87 10.59
N SER A 353 -4.44 2.06 11.65
CA SER A 353 -3.37 2.08 12.65
C SER A 353 -2.10 1.46 12.07
N ALA A 354 -1.14 2.32 11.74
CA ALA A 354 0.15 1.89 11.21
C ALA A 354 0.91 0.96 12.19
N THR A 355 0.69 1.09 13.50
CA THR A 355 1.27 0.19 14.52
C THR A 355 0.58 -1.17 14.53
N ALA A 356 -0.75 -1.22 14.34
CA ALA A 356 -1.49 -2.47 14.20
C ALA A 356 -1.10 -3.22 12.92
N ILE A 357 -0.97 -2.48 11.81
CA ILE A 357 -0.48 -2.99 10.52
C ILE A 357 0.91 -3.60 10.70
N GLN A 358 1.84 -2.88 11.31
CA GLN A 358 3.19 -3.39 11.56
C GLN A 358 3.15 -4.72 12.32
N HIS A 359 2.38 -4.77 13.41
CA HIS A 359 2.35 -5.96 14.25
C HIS A 359 1.68 -7.15 13.57
N LEU A 360 0.61 -6.95 12.80
CA LEU A 360 0.01 -8.01 12.01
C LEU A 360 0.99 -8.56 10.97
N LEU A 361 1.71 -7.67 10.27
CA LEU A 361 2.71 -8.08 9.29
C LEU A 361 3.85 -8.86 9.95
N ASP A 362 4.42 -8.32 11.02
CA ASP A 362 5.56 -8.91 11.71
C ASP A 362 5.24 -10.20 12.45
N HIS A 363 4.05 -10.34 13.05
CA HIS A 363 3.72 -11.48 13.93
C HIS A 363 2.72 -12.47 13.35
N HIS A 364 2.15 -12.19 12.19
CA HIS A 364 1.25 -13.11 11.50
C HIS A 364 1.66 -13.27 10.04
N ILE A 365 1.45 -12.26 9.21
CA ILE A 365 1.47 -12.42 7.75
C ILE A 365 2.86 -12.81 7.23
N PHE A 366 3.95 -12.27 7.78
CA PHE A 366 5.32 -12.56 7.35
C PHE A 366 6.02 -13.62 8.18
N GLN A 367 5.31 -14.30 9.09
CA GLN A 367 5.91 -15.37 9.87
C GLN A 367 6.19 -16.61 9.02
N PRO A 368 7.32 -17.31 9.21
CA PRO A 368 7.67 -18.52 8.45
C PRO A 368 6.57 -19.59 8.44
N ASN A 369 5.84 -19.76 9.54
CA ASN A 369 4.80 -20.77 9.66
C ASN A 369 3.53 -20.47 8.85
N MET A 370 3.36 -19.25 8.34
CA MET A 370 2.23 -18.88 7.48
C MET A 370 2.44 -19.27 6.02
N ASN A 371 3.66 -19.66 5.62
CA ASN A 371 4.03 -20.10 4.28
C ASN A 371 3.62 -19.11 3.15
N THR A 372 3.64 -17.81 3.46
CA THR A 372 3.20 -16.71 2.57
C THR A 372 4.33 -16.17 1.72
N ILE A 373 5.57 -16.11 2.24
CA ILE A 373 6.74 -15.55 1.55
C ILE A 373 7.88 -16.57 1.42
N ASP A 374 7.54 -17.84 1.24
CA ASP A 374 8.56 -18.89 1.07
C ASP A 374 9.19 -18.86 -0.33
N CYS A 375 10.39 -19.40 -0.44
CA CYS A 375 10.98 -19.76 -1.72
C CYS A 375 10.98 -21.27 -1.93
N ASN A 376 10.87 -21.70 -3.18
CA ASN A 376 11.13 -23.09 -3.54
C ASN A 376 12.59 -23.27 -3.97
N GLU A 377 13.13 -24.45 -3.74
CA GLU A 377 14.52 -24.83 -4.08
C GLU A 377 14.81 -24.67 -5.57
N ASN A 378 13.84 -25.03 -6.42
CA ASN A 378 13.95 -24.94 -7.86
C ASN A 378 12.70 -24.29 -8.44
N HIS A 379 12.85 -23.62 -9.58
CA HIS A 379 11.73 -23.02 -10.30
C HIS A 379 11.91 -23.30 -11.79
N LEU A 380 10.84 -23.71 -12.45
CA LEU A 380 10.77 -23.63 -13.91
C LEU A 380 10.11 -22.30 -14.26
N THR A 381 10.82 -21.47 -15.01
CA THR A 381 10.28 -20.21 -15.49
C THR A 381 10.20 -20.21 -17.01
N ALA A 382 9.15 -19.59 -17.53
CA ALA A 382 9.02 -19.26 -18.94
C ALA A 382 8.58 -17.80 -19.05
N SER A 383 9.20 -17.05 -19.96
CA SER A 383 8.91 -15.63 -20.17
C SER A 383 8.19 -15.41 -21.48
N GLY A 384 7.34 -14.38 -21.55
CA GLY A 384 6.73 -13.95 -22.82
C GLY A 384 7.73 -13.65 -23.94
N GLN A 385 9.00 -13.39 -23.61
CA GLN A 385 10.08 -13.28 -24.59
C GLN A 385 10.25 -14.56 -25.44
N GLU A 386 9.99 -15.74 -24.86
CA GLU A 386 10.12 -17.04 -25.54
C GLU A 386 9.00 -17.28 -26.56
N LEU A 387 7.87 -16.59 -26.46
CA LEU A 387 6.78 -16.68 -27.44
C LEU A 387 7.17 -16.14 -28.82
N ALA A 388 8.15 -15.25 -28.91
CA ALA A 388 8.72 -14.84 -30.20
C ALA A 388 9.94 -15.69 -30.60
N GLY A 389 10.27 -16.72 -29.82
CA GLY A 389 11.33 -17.66 -30.12
C GLY A 389 10.89 -18.71 -31.14
N LYS A 390 11.84 -19.15 -31.97
CA LYS A 390 11.62 -20.23 -32.96
C LYS A 390 11.31 -21.60 -32.33
N GLN A 391 11.46 -21.71 -31.01
CA GLN A 391 11.23 -22.95 -30.25
C GLN A 391 9.74 -23.29 -30.17
N LEU A 392 8.87 -22.30 -30.02
CA LEU A 392 7.41 -22.50 -29.90
C LEU A 392 6.68 -22.28 -31.22
N PHE A 393 7.10 -21.29 -32.01
CA PHE A 393 6.47 -20.95 -33.29
C PHE A 393 7.51 -20.80 -34.40
N SER A 394 7.26 -21.42 -35.55
CA SER A 394 8.13 -21.31 -36.73
C SER A 394 8.11 -19.90 -37.36
N MET A 395 7.04 -19.13 -37.14
CA MET A 395 6.85 -17.79 -37.67
C MET A 395 6.09 -16.90 -36.68
N CYS A 396 6.71 -15.77 -36.30
CA CYS A 396 6.06 -14.69 -35.55
C CYS A 396 5.67 -13.59 -36.55
N LEU A 397 4.37 -13.27 -36.65
CA LEU A 397 3.85 -12.30 -37.64
C LEU A 397 3.92 -10.85 -37.13
N GLY A 398 3.90 -10.67 -35.81
CA GLY A 398 3.84 -9.36 -35.19
C GLY A 398 3.36 -9.43 -33.75
N PHE A 399 3.36 -8.27 -33.10
CA PHE A 399 2.99 -8.09 -31.70
C PHE A 399 1.89 -7.04 -31.61
N SER A 400 0.88 -7.29 -30.77
CA SER A 400 -0.21 -6.33 -30.49
C SER A 400 0.00 -5.76 -29.09
N GLY A 401 -0.26 -4.48 -28.91
CA GLY A 401 -0.16 -3.83 -27.60
C GLY A 401 0.20 -2.35 -27.73
N THR A 402 0.12 -1.62 -26.62
CA THR A 402 0.57 -0.23 -26.55
C THR A 402 2.06 -0.17 -26.88
N PRO A 403 2.50 0.68 -27.83
CA PRO A 403 3.90 0.80 -28.22
C PRO A 403 4.79 1.03 -27.00
N ASN A 404 5.56 0.00 -26.62
CA ASN A 404 6.47 0.06 -25.50
C ASN A 404 7.73 -0.77 -25.81
N ASP A 405 8.77 -0.58 -25.02
CA ASP A 405 10.03 -1.29 -25.17
C ASP A 405 9.97 -2.76 -24.67
N LEU A 406 8.78 -3.32 -24.43
CA LEU A 406 8.61 -4.71 -23.98
C LEU A 406 8.52 -5.71 -25.14
N LEU A 407 8.81 -5.27 -26.38
CA LEU A 407 8.88 -6.18 -27.53
C LEU A 407 9.93 -7.28 -27.28
N PRO A 408 9.63 -8.52 -27.68
CA PRO A 408 10.63 -9.57 -27.71
C PRO A 408 11.88 -9.13 -28.47
N ARG A 409 13.06 -9.38 -27.91
CA ARG A 409 14.34 -8.91 -28.52
C ARG A 409 14.52 -9.37 -29.96
N SER A 410 13.95 -10.52 -30.32
CA SER A 410 13.98 -11.07 -31.69
C SER A 410 13.19 -10.25 -32.71
N LEU A 411 12.22 -9.44 -32.28
CA LEU A 411 11.43 -8.54 -33.15
C LEU A 411 12.12 -7.18 -33.38
N GLY A 412 13.26 -6.93 -32.75
CA GLY A 412 14.01 -5.69 -32.89
C GLY A 412 13.47 -4.57 -32.00
N ARG A 413 13.45 -3.34 -32.53
CA ARG A 413 13.03 -2.13 -31.81
C ARG A 413 11.63 -1.71 -32.21
N CYS A 414 10.86 -1.17 -31.26
CA CYS A 414 9.59 -0.54 -31.57
C CYS A 414 9.85 0.69 -32.44
N LEU A 415 9.16 0.78 -33.58
CA LEU A 415 9.21 1.96 -34.44
C LEU A 415 7.94 2.77 -34.20
N TYR A 416 8.12 3.93 -33.58
CA TYR A 416 7.02 4.86 -33.32
C TYR A 416 6.66 5.62 -34.60
N SER A 417 5.36 5.81 -34.82
CA SER A 417 4.85 6.61 -35.93
C SER A 417 5.31 8.07 -35.77
N ALA A 418 5.90 8.62 -36.84
CA ALA A 418 6.49 9.94 -36.79
C ALA A 418 5.41 11.02 -36.57
N GLY A 419 5.61 11.85 -35.55
CA GLY A 419 4.76 13.00 -35.26
C GLY A 419 3.52 12.69 -34.42
N ASP A 420 3.29 11.45 -33.99
CA ASP A 420 2.14 11.11 -33.14
C ASP A 420 2.28 11.76 -31.75
N ASP A 421 3.42 11.58 -31.07
CA ASP A 421 3.70 12.24 -29.78
C ASP A 421 3.63 13.76 -29.88
N GLY A 422 4.16 14.33 -30.97
CA GLY A 422 4.11 15.76 -31.24
C GLY A 422 2.68 16.29 -31.38
N ARG A 423 1.79 15.53 -32.04
CA ARG A 423 0.37 15.87 -32.14
C ARG A 423 -0.32 15.79 -30.79
N VAL A 424 -0.08 14.73 -30.01
CA VAL A 424 -0.63 14.58 -28.65
C VAL A 424 -0.21 15.76 -27.78
N ILE A 425 1.09 16.08 -27.73
CA ILE A 425 1.61 17.21 -26.95
C ILE A 425 1.00 18.52 -27.44
N SER A 426 0.94 18.75 -28.76
CA SER A 426 0.36 19.97 -29.34
C SER A 426 -1.11 20.17 -28.95
N THR A 427 -1.90 19.10 -28.90
CA THR A 427 -3.30 19.17 -28.44
C THR A 427 -3.35 19.41 -26.93
N LEU A 428 -2.57 18.67 -26.15
CA LEU A 428 -2.56 18.78 -24.68
C LEU A 428 -2.01 20.12 -24.17
N SER A 429 -1.19 20.81 -24.96
CA SER A 429 -0.69 22.15 -24.65
C SER A 429 -1.58 23.29 -25.16
N ASN A 430 -2.61 23.00 -25.96
CA ASN A 430 -3.49 24.03 -26.51
C ASN A 430 -4.54 24.45 -25.48
N THR A 431 -4.43 25.68 -24.96
CA THR A 431 -5.34 26.24 -23.95
C THR A 431 -6.76 26.52 -24.45
N ASP A 432 -6.98 26.52 -25.77
CA ASP A 432 -8.33 26.61 -26.35
C ASP A 432 -9.09 25.28 -26.25
N VAL A 433 -8.37 24.18 -26.07
CA VAL A 433 -8.93 22.81 -25.99
C VAL A 433 -8.84 22.27 -24.57
N VAL A 434 -7.74 22.55 -23.87
CA VAL A 434 -7.45 22.03 -22.53
C VAL A 434 -7.60 23.13 -21.49
N SER A 435 -8.41 22.83 -20.47
CA SER A 435 -8.54 23.64 -19.26
C SER A 435 -8.02 22.87 -18.04
N LEU A 436 -7.57 23.62 -17.03
CA LEU A 436 -7.09 23.07 -15.77
C LEU A 436 -8.07 23.42 -14.66
N HIS A 437 -8.51 22.40 -13.91
CA HIS A 437 -9.31 22.57 -12.71
C HIS A 437 -8.52 22.08 -11.51
N ALA A 438 -8.25 22.97 -10.56
CA ALA A 438 -7.53 22.64 -9.34
C ALA A 438 -8.52 22.34 -8.20
N PHE A 439 -8.27 21.26 -7.47
CA PHE A 439 -9.05 20.87 -6.29
C PHE A 439 -8.32 21.36 -5.04
N SER A 440 -9.04 21.98 -4.11
CA SER A 440 -8.49 22.33 -2.78
C SER A 440 -8.31 21.10 -1.91
N GLU A 441 -9.30 20.20 -1.95
CA GLU A 441 -9.25 18.86 -1.39
C GLU A 441 -9.69 17.89 -2.47
N TRP A 442 -8.92 16.82 -2.64
CA TRP A 442 -9.18 15.82 -3.68
C TRP A 442 -9.77 14.56 -3.06
N SER A 443 -10.83 14.06 -3.69
CA SER A 443 -11.35 12.70 -3.48
C SER A 443 -11.93 12.18 -4.79
N PRO A 444 -12.03 10.86 -4.99
CA PRO A 444 -12.71 10.27 -6.14
C PRO A 444 -14.12 10.86 -6.32
N THR A 445 -14.90 10.92 -5.25
CA THR A 445 -16.27 11.48 -5.26
C THR A 445 -16.30 12.97 -5.55
N GLY A 446 -15.31 13.74 -5.07
CA GLY A 446 -15.20 15.17 -5.36
C GLY A 446 -14.96 15.45 -6.86
N VAL A 447 -14.14 14.63 -7.52
CA VAL A 447 -13.95 14.72 -8.98
C VAL A 447 -15.24 14.38 -9.71
N LEU A 448 -15.92 13.29 -9.33
CA LEU A 448 -17.19 12.88 -9.92
C LEU A 448 -18.29 13.93 -9.74
N ASP A 449 -18.35 14.57 -8.57
CA ASP A 449 -19.30 15.64 -8.28
C ASP A 449 -19.10 16.84 -9.20
N VAL A 450 -17.85 17.29 -9.39
CA VAL A 450 -17.54 18.41 -10.30
C VAL A 450 -17.98 18.07 -11.73
N VAL A 451 -17.72 16.84 -12.19
CA VAL A 451 -18.11 16.40 -13.55
C VAL A 451 -19.63 16.29 -13.69
N ALA A 452 -20.32 15.67 -12.74
CA ALA A 452 -21.76 15.42 -12.79
C ALA A 452 -22.59 16.71 -12.64
N LYS A 453 -22.09 17.68 -11.86
CA LYS A 453 -22.78 18.95 -11.55
C LYS A 453 -22.40 20.07 -12.53
N ALA A 454 -21.38 19.89 -13.37
CA ALA A 454 -21.02 20.88 -14.38
C ALA A 454 -22.16 21.07 -15.41
N ARG A 455 -22.48 22.34 -15.70
CA ARG A 455 -23.50 22.74 -16.68
C ARG A 455 -22.85 23.50 -17.85
N SER A 456 -23.51 23.45 -19.00
CA SER A 456 -23.19 24.29 -20.16
C SER A 456 -23.33 25.78 -19.84
N ASP A 457 -22.85 26.64 -20.73
CA ASP A 457 -22.85 28.09 -20.52
C ASP A 457 -24.27 28.68 -20.39
N ASP A 458 -25.27 28.05 -21.01
CA ASP A 458 -26.69 28.36 -20.88
C ASP A 458 -27.34 27.78 -19.60
N GLY A 459 -26.61 26.95 -18.84
CA GLY A 459 -27.09 26.30 -17.63
C GLY A 459 -28.08 25.14 -17.86
N GLU A 460 -28.49 24.89 -19.10
CA GLU A 460 -29.60 23.99 -19.38
C GLU A 460 -29.22 22.53 -19.36
N ARG A 461 -28.01 22.16 -19.83
CA ARG A 461 -27.60 20.75 -20.00
C ARG A 461 -26.29 20.42 -19.28
N PRO A 462 -25.98 19.13 -19.03
CA PRO A 462 -24.67 18.73 -18.54
C PRO A 462 -23.56 19.19 -19.48
N ARG A 463 -22.49 19.74 -18.89
CA ARG A 463 -21.34 20.25 -19.68
C ARG A 463 -20.60 19.14 -20.40
N TYR A 464 -20.41 18.02 -19.72
CA TYR A 464 -19.58 16.91 -20.17
C TYR A 464 -20.44 15.72 -20.57
N HIS A 465 -20.01 15.00 -21.60
CA HIS A 465 -20.66 13.77 -22.09
C HIS A 465 -19.77 12.54 -21.91
N ALA A 466 -18.51 12.74 -21.53
CA ALA A 466 -17.59 11.66 -21.23
C ALA A 466 -16.60 12.08 -20.14
N LEU A 467 -16.15 11.10 -19.36
CA LEU A 467 -15.02 11.19 -18.45
C LEU A 467 -14.11 9.98 -18.70
N ILE A 468 -12.83 10.26 -18.96
CA ILE A 468 -11.80 9.23 -19.15
C ILE A 468 -10.80 9.38 -18.01
N ASP A 469 -10.73 8.38 -17.14
CA ASP A 469 -9.86 8.37 -15.96
C ASP A 469 -8.45 7.86 -16.29
N THR A 470 -7.75 8.56 -17.18
CA THR A 470 -6.41 8.15 -17.65
C THR A 470 -5.35 8.08 -16.55
N GLY A 471 -5.58 8.77 -15.43
CA GLY A 471 -4.67 8.80 -14.28
C GLY A 471 -4.96 7.74 -13.23
N ALA A 472 -6.01 6.93 -13.44
CA ALA A 472 -6.55 6.02 -12.44
C ALA A 472 -6.78 6.71 -11.08
N LEU A 473 -7.43 7.87 -11.11
CA LEU A 473 -7.72 8.71 -9.96
C LEU A 473 -8.97 8.23 -9.22
N ILE A 474 -9.97 7.70 -9.92
CA ILE A 474 -11.25 7.28 -9.32
C ILE A 474 -11.14 5.86 -8.73
N THR A 475 -10.17 5.62 -7.85
CA THR A 475 -9.92 4.29 -7.26
C THR A 475 -10.91 3.93 -6.16
N GLY A 476 -11.11 2.63 -5.93
CA GLY A 476 -11.98 2.13 -4.87
C GLY A 476 -13.46 2.10 -5.25
N MET A 477 -13.79 2.35 -6.52
CA MET A 477 -15.12 2.23 -7.09
C MET A 477 -15.01 1.45 -8.40
N SER A 478 -15.87 0.45 -8.57
CA SER A 478 -16.06 -0.20 -9.87
C SER A 478 -16.68 0.77 -10.88
N ASN A 479 -16.49 0.50 -12.17
CA ASN A 479 -17.08 1.30 -13.25
C ASN A 479 -18.61 1.41 -13.14
N LEU A 480 -19.27 0.36 -12.61
CA LEU A 480 -20.70 0.39 -12.30
C LEU A 480 -21.03 1.33 -11.13
N GLU A 481 -20.28 1.27 -10.04
CA GLU A 481 -20.48 2.17 -8.89
C GLU A 481 -20.24 3.64 -9.27
N VAL A 482 -19.27 3.92 -10.15
CA VAL A 482 -19.06 5.26 -10.72
C VAL A 482 -20.26 5.69 -11.56
N ALA A 483 -20.76 4.81 -12.43
CA ALA A 483 -21.95 5.07 -13.24
C ALA A 483 -23.18 5.36 -12.37
N GLU A 484 -23.39 4.58 -11.32
CA GLU A 484 -24.47 4.81 -10.35
C GLU A 484 -24.30 6.14 -9.62
N TYR A 485 -23.09 6.44 -9.16
CA TYR A 485 -22.78 7.67 -8.43
C TYR A 485 -23.05 8.91 -9.29
N LEU A 486 -22.58 8.91 -10.54
CA LEU A 486 -22.77 10.02 -11.49
C LEU A 486 -24.26 10.29 -11.75
N LEU A 487 -25.08 9.25 -11.91
CA LEU A 487 -26.53 9.40 -12.10
C LEU A 487 -27.25 9.87 -10.84
N LYS A 488 -26.84 9.41 -9.66
CA LYS A 488 -27.45 9.79 -8.37
C LYS A 488 -27.13 11.23 -7.98
N ASN A 489 -25.93 11.72 -8.31
CA ASN A 489 -25.42 13.01 -7.83
C ASN A 489 -25.41 14.13 -8.89
N GLY A 490 -25.87 13.85 -10.11
CA GLY A 490 -26.01 14.85 -11.18
C GLY A 490 -26.37 14.23 -12.52
N LEU A 491 -25.80 14.81 -13.59
CA LEU A 491 -26.11 14.47 -14.98
C LEU A 491 -27.63 14.53 -15.28
N ASP A 492 -28.30 15.50 -14.67
CA ASP A 492 -29.73 15.76 -14.90
C ASP A 492 -29.94 15.90 -16.41
N GLN A 493 -30.97 15.24 -16.96
CA GLN A 493 -31.28 15.11 -18.41
C GLN A 493 -30.53 14.02 -19.19
N LEU A 494 -29.56 13.33 -18.62
CA LEU A 494 -29.01 12.11 -19.22
C LEU A 494 -29.74 10.88 -18.68
N GLU A 495 -30.07 9.97 -19.57
CA GLU A 495 -30.88 8.76 -19.32
C GLU A 495 -30.04 7.53 -19.00
N GLY A 496 -28.72 7.61 -19.14
CA GLY A 496 -27.83 6.52 -18.73
C GLY A 496 -26.35 6.85 -18.81
N VAL A 497 -25.55 5.97 -18.20
CA VAL A 497 -24.08 6.03 -18.22
C VAL A 497 -23.55 4.75 -18.85
N VAL A 498 -22.74 4.91 -19.89
CA VAL A 498 -22.00 3.83 -20.57
C VAL A 498 -20.71 3.55 -19.78
N PHE A 499 -20.38 2.28 -19.59
CA PHE A 499 -19.15 1.84 -18.93
C PHE A 499 -18.70 0.46 -19.43
N LEU A 500 -17.48 0.04 -19.11
CA LEU A 500 -17.00 -1.33 -19.32
C LEU A 500 -17.15 -2.16 -18.04
N ASN A 501 -17.74 -3.35 -18.15
CA ASN A 501 -17.76 -4.29 -17.02
C ASN A 501 -16.40 -5.00 -16.86
N GLN A 502 -16.29 -5.89 -15.87
CA GLN A 502 -15.05 -6.64 -15.58
C GLN A 502 -14.58 -7.60 -16.70
N ARG A 503 -15.39 -7.78 -17.75
CA ARG A 503 -15.08 -8.60 -18.94
C ARG A 503 -14.79 -7.75 -20.17
N ASP A 504 -14.59 -6.44 -20.00
CA ASP A 504 -14.44 -5.45 -21.07
C ASP A 504 -15.67 -5.38 -22.01
N GLU A 505 -16.84 -5.78 -21.53
CA GLU A 505 -18.08 -5.67 -22.29
C GLU A 505 -18.69 -4.28 -22.10
N ARG A 506 -19.20 -3.69 -23.19
CA ARG A 506 -19.80 -2.36 -23.20
C ARG A 506 -21.21 -2.42 -22.63
N MET A 507 -21.40 -1.84 -21.45
CA MET A 507 -22.66 -1.82 -20.72
C MET A 507 -23.22 -0.40 -20.62
N VAL A 508 -24.52 -0.30 -20.33
CA VAL A 508 -25.21 0.95 -19.98
C VAL A 508 -26.01 0.74 -18.71
N LEU A 509 -25.78 1.61 -17.74
CA LEU A 509 -26.66 1.76 -16.59
C LEU A 509 -27.74 2.79 -16.96
N VAL A 510 -28.99 2.35 -17.09
CA VAL A 510 -30.13 3.21 -17.41
C VAL A 510 -30.66 3.85 -16.12
N ARG A 511 -30.87 5.17 -16.15
CA ARG A 511 -31.37 5.97 -15.02
C ARG A 511 -32.71 5.43 -14.51
N GLN A 512 -33.62 5.09 -15.42
CA GLN A 512 -34.89 4.49 -15.06
C GLN A 512 -34.68 3.08 -14.47
N GLY A 513 -34.84 2.98 -13.15
CA GLY A 513 -34.75 1.71 -12.42
C GLY A 513 -33.35 1.14 -12.26
N PHE A 514 -32.28 1.90 -12.58
CA PHE A 514 -30.89 1.51 -12.39
C PHE A 514 -30.55 0.11 -12.95
N LYS A 515 -31.08 -0.18 -14.15
CA LYS A 515 -30.85 -1.45 -14.82
C LYS A 515 -29.61 -1.40 -15.69
N VAL A 516 -28.77 -2.42 -15.57
CA VAL A 516 -27.61 -2.63 -16.43
C VAL A 516 -28.03 -3.47 -17.63
N ILE A 517 -27.77 -2.97 -18.84
CA ILE A 517 -28.01 -3.67 -20.12
C ILE A 517 -26.80 -3.54 -21.04
N GLU A 518 -26.67 -4.43 -22.01
CA GLU A 518 -25.63 -4.31 -23.04
C GLU A 518 -25.86 -3.05 -23.89
N LEU A 519 -24.79 -2.31 -24.18
CA LEU A 519 -24.86 -1.10 -25.00
C LEU A 519 -25.44 -1.39 -26.40
N ALA A 520 -25.17 -2.57 -26.95
CA ALA A 520 -25.70 -3.00 -28.25
C ALA A 520 -27.23 -3.15 -28.28
N GLN A 521 -27.84 -3.37 -27.11
CA GLN A 521 -29.29 -3.56 -26.94
C GLN A 521 -29.98 -2.29 -26.41
N CYS A 522 -29.20 -1.23 -26.16
CA CYS A 522 -29.69 0.02 -25.59
C CYS A 522 -30.22 0.95 -26.69
N GLY A 523 -31.47 1.41 -26.55
CA GLY A 523 -32.10 2.37 -27.46
C GLY A 523 -31.73 3.84 -27.21
N LEU A 524 -30.87 4.15 -26.23
CA LEU A 524 -30.49 5.53 -25.91
C LEU A 524 -29.59 6.13 -26.99
N ALA A 525 -29.95 7.31 -27.48
CA ALA A 525 -29.14 8.08 -28.41
C ALA A 525 -27.86 8.64 -27.74
N TRP A 526 -26.87 9.01 -28.56
CA TRP A 526 -25.58 9.54 -28.08
C TRP A 526 -25.71 10.77 -27.17
N HIS A 527 -26.68 11.65 -27.43
CA HIS A 527 -26.91 12.86 -26.63
C HIS A 527 -27.65 12.58 -25.31
N GLN A 528 -28.21 11.38 -25.12
CA GLN A 528 -28.94 10.98 -23.91
C GLN A 528 -28.06 10.23 -22.91
N ARG A 529 -26.78 10.00 -23.24
CA ARG A 529 -25.90 9.16 -22.44
C ARG A 529 -24.60 9.85 -22.11
N PHE A 530 -24.12 9.59 -20.90
CA PHE A 530 -22.76 9.89 -20.49
C PHE A 530 -21.88 8.67 -20.69
N THR A 531 -20.58 8.86 -20.85
CA THR A 531 -19.64 7.74 -21.00
C THR A 531 -18.51 7.83 -19.98
N PHE A 532 -18.33 6.80 -19.19
CA PHE A 532 -17.21 6.67 -18.27
C PHE A 532 -16.29 5.54 -18.72
N TYR A 533 -15.00 5.83 -18.83
CA TYR A 533 -13.95 4.85 -19.07
C TYR A 533 -12.75 5.13 -18.15
N GLU A 534 -11.99 4.09 -17.85
CA GLU A 534 -10.72 4.14 -17.14
C GLU A 534 -9.55 3.78 -18.04
#